data_AF-A0A7K4H2E7-F1
#
_entry.id   AF-A0A7K4H2E7-F1
#
_cell.length_a   1.000
_cell.length_b   1.000
_cell.length_c   1.000
_cell.angle_alpha   90.00
_cell.angle_beta   90.00
_cell.angle_gamma   90.00
#
_symmetry.space_group_name_H-M   'P 1'
#
loop_
_entity.id
_entity.type
_entity.pdbx_description
1 polymer ?
#
loop_
_entity_poly.entity_id
_entity_poly.type
_entity_poly.pdbx_seq_one_letter_code
_entity_poly.pdbx_strand_id
1 'polypeptide(L)'
;NSRINLNDGYVEVFKNKCWKAEGCVAYLVTIENKRILHTADSAEFSDHIKSIKEKIDLCFIACFESNFNDYSEFLRIIHPKVTIPYHFNYEKEEEAKKLIEHLIHNGINSKFLAIGEEFEI
;
A
#
# COMPACT_ATOMS: atom_id res chain seq x y z
N ASN A 1 2.03 15.42 10.28
CA ASN A 1 1.82 13.97 10.53
C ASN A 1 1.90 13.75 12.02
N SER A 2 1.08 12.84 12.53
CA SER A 2 1.23 12.36 13.90
C SER A 2 2.18 11.17 13.91
N ARG A 3 3.04 11.06 14.93
CA ARG A 3 3.95 9.93 15.12
C ARG A 3 3.64 9.25 16.46
N ILE A 4 3.58 7.93 16.44
CA ILE A 4 3.43 7.08 17.62
C ILE A 4 4.74 6.30 17.77
N ASN A 5 5.42 6.41 18.90
CA ASN A 5 6.63 5.65 19.15
C ASN A 5 6.27 4.26 19.70
N LEU A 6 6.94 3.23 19.20
CA LEU A 6 6.90 1.86 19.69
C LEU A 6 8.25 1.54 20.37
N ASN A 7 8.35 0.42 21.08
CA ASN A 7 9.61 0.04 21.74
C ASN A 7 10.76 -0.20 20.73
N ASP A 8 10.42 -0.69 19.55
CA ASP A 8 11.30 -1.15 18.48
C ASP A 8 11.04 -0.44 17.14
N GLY A 9 10.30 0.68 17.17
CA GLY A 9 9.82 1.31 15.96
C GLY A 9 8.97 2.55 16.17
N TYR A 10 8.26 2.94 15.13
CA TYR A 10 7.28 4.02 15.18
C TYR A 10 6.24 3.88 14.05
N VAL A 11 5.09 4.52 14.23
CA VAL A 11 4.03 4.63 13.22
C VAL A 11 3.85 6.10 12.87
N GLU A 12 3.88 6.41 11.58
CA GLU A 12 3.54 7.73 11.05
C GLU A 12 2.16 7.68 10.38
N VAL A 13 1.32 8.65 10.74
CA VAL A 13 -0.05 8.76 10.22
C VAL A 13 -0.12 9.88 9.19
N PHE A 14 -0.55 9.52 7.98
CA PHE A 14 -0.72 10.45 6.86
C PHE A 14 -2.20 10.60 6.55
N LYS A 15 -2.64 11.83 6.34
CA LYS A 15 -3.97 12.08 5.79
C LYS A 15 -4.03 11.48 4.38
N ASN A 16 -5.10 10.74 4.12
CA ASN A 16 -5.37 10.13 2.84
C ASN A 16 -6.80 10.44 2.39
N LYS A 17 -7.15 10.10 1.15
CA LYS A 17 -8.51 10.27 0.63
C LYS A 17 -9.09 8.92 0.25
N CYS A 18 -10.24 8.59 0.82
CA CYS A 18 -10.94 7.33 0.54
C CYS A 18 -12.38 7.64 0.13
N TRP A 19 -12.96 6.78 -0.70
CA TRP A 19 -14.24 7.04 -1.33
C TRP A 19 -15.35 7.16 -0.27
N LYS A 20 -16.08 8.29 -0.29
CA LYS A 20 -17.19 8.62 0.63
C LYS A 20 -16.83 8.71 2.13
N ALA A 21 -15.55 8.77 2.48
CA ALA A 21 -15.12 8.94 3.87
C ALA A 21 -14.89 10.43 4.20
N GLU A 22 -15.39 10.89 5.34
CA GLU A 22 -15.10 12.24 5.87
C GLU A 22 -13.61 12.40 6.23
N GLY A 23 -12.98 11.30 6.65
CA GLY A 23 -11.55 11.20 6.90
C GLY A 23 -11.02 9.82 6.55
N CYS A 24 -9.81 9.79 5.99
CA CYS A 24 -9.07 8.56 5.75
C CYS A 24 -7.59 8.79 6.08
N VAL A 25 -6.90 7.73 6.50
CA VAL A 25 -5.48 7.80 6.85
C VAL A 25 -4.72 6.61 6.29
N ALA A 26 -3.48 6.86 5.89
CA ALA A 26 -2.50 5.82 5.63
C ALA A 26 -1.52 5.74 6.80
N TYR A 27 -0.98 4.55 7.03
CA TYR A 27 0.00 4.29 8.07
C TYR A 27 1.31 3.88 7.44
N LEU A 28 2.41 4.51 7.86
CA LEU A 28 3.75 4.01 7.63
C LEU A 28 4.29 3.46 8.94
N VAL A 29 4.45 2.15 9.00
CA VAL A 29 5.02 1.46 10.14
C VAL A 29 6.50 1.25 9.87
N THR A 30 7.34 1.72 10.80
CA THR A 30 8.77 1.45 10.81
C THR A 30 9.10 0.61 12.02
N ILE A 31 9.58 -0.63 11.83
CA ILE A 31 10.07 -1.50 12.91
C ILE A 31 11.50 -1.87 12.54
N GLU A 32 12.43 -1.65 13.46
CA GLU A 32 13.87 -1.70 13.20
C GLU A 32 14.25 -0.85 11.97
N ASN A 33 14.54 -1.50 10.83
CA ASN A 33 14.88 -0.85 9.55
C ASN A 33 13.91 -1.21 8.42
N LYS A 34 12.75 -1.82 8.75
CA LYS A 34 11.73 -2.21 7.78
C LYS A 34 10.62 -1.17 7.75
N ARG A 35 10.21 -0.76 6.56
CA ARG A 35 9.19 0.27 6.33
C ARG A 35 8.02 -0.30 5.56
N ILE A 36 6.87 -0.39 6.22
CA ILE A 36 5.62 -0.94 5.69
C ILE A 36 4.61 0.19 5.54
N LEU A 37 4.20 0.48 4.30
CA LEU A 37 3.15 1.43 3.99
C LEU A 37 1.82 0.71 3.80
N HIS A 38 0.82 1.07 4.60
CA HIS A 38 -0.56 0.61 4.45
C HIS A 38 -1.44 1.78 4.02
N THR A 39 -2.02 1.69 2.83
CA THR A 39 -2.60 2.86 2.14
C THR A 39 -4.10 3.08 2.34
N ALA A 40 -4.77 2.24 3.13
CA ALA A 40 -6.24 2.21 3.21
C ALA A 40 -6.87 1.89 1.83
N ASP A 41 -8.19 1.98 1.71
CA ASP A 41 -8.94 1.71 0.48
C ASP A 41 -8.87 2.87 -0.54
N SER A 42 -7.74 3.60 -0.53
CA SER A 42 -7.54 4.83 -1.29
C SER A 42 -7.03 4.56 -2.71
N ALA A 43 -7.54 5.33 -3.67
CA ALA A 43 -6.96 5.50 -5.01
C ALA A 43 -6.38 6.90 -5.24
N GLU A 44 -6.53 7.81 -4.28
CA GLU A 44 -6.02 9.19 -4.37
C GLU A 44 -5.09 9.48 -3.19
N PHE A 45 -3.79 9.30 -3.44
CA PHE A 45 -2.76 9.44 -2.41
C PHE A 45 -2.29 10.89 -2.25
N SER A 46 -2.14 11.33 -1.00
CA SER A 46 -1.68 12.69 -0.70
C SER A 46 -0.24 12.95 -1.14
N ASP A 47 0.07 14.22 -1.42
CA ASP A 47 1.43 14.65 -1.79
C ASP A 47 2.46 14.30 -0.71
N HIS A 48 2.02 14.24 0.55
CA HIS A 48 2.89 13.86 1.65
C HIS A 48 3.36 12.40 1.53
N ILE A 49 2.44 11.47 1.23
CA ILE A 49 2.78 10.07 1.01
C ILE A 49 3.68 9.93 -0.23
N LYS A 50 3.34 10.64 -1.31
CA LYS A 50 4.16 10.69 -2.55
C LYS A 50 5.56 11.28 -2.33
N SER A 51 5.74 12.10 -1.30
CA SER A 51 7.01 12.76 -0.99
C SER A 51 7.99 11.92 -0.18
N ILE A 52 7.57 10.76 0.35
CA ILE A 52 8.43 9.84 1.11
C ILE A 52 9.65 9.48 0.25
N LYS A 53 10.85 9.81 0.72
CA LYS A 53 12.12 9.58 -0.01
C LYS A 53 12.84 8.33 0.47
N GLU A 54 12.62 7.96 1.71
CA GLU A 54 13.18 6.75 2.27
C GLU A 54 12.49 5.54 1.65
N LYS A 55 13.27 4.48 1.51
CA LYS A 55 12.85 3.22 0.95
C LYS A 55 11.61 2.67 1.66
N ILE A 56 10.64 2.18 0.88
CA ILE A 56 9.51 1.41 1.38
C ILE A 56 9.78 -0.05 1.06
N ASP A 57 9.81 -0.90 2.08
CA ASP A 57 10.06 -2.33 1.90
C ASP A 57 8.80 -3.05 1.44
N LEU A 58 7.63 -2.66 1.97
CA LEU A 58 6.36 -3.25 1.60
C LEU A 58 5.29 -2.19 1.49
N CYS A 59 4.48 -2.24 0.43
CA CYS A 59 3.30 -1.40 0.28
C CYS A 59 2.05 -2.25 0.10
N PHE A 60 1.09 -2.12 1.01
CA PHE A 60 -0.27 -2.65 0.81
C PHE A 60 -1.10 -1.64 0.01
N ILE A 61 -1.76 -2.12 -1.04
CA ILE A 61 -2.60 -1.29 -1.91
C ILE A 61 -3.94 -1.96 -2.24
N ALA A 62 -5.04 -1.19 -2.25
CA ALA A 62 -6.35 -1.72 -2.61
C ALA A 62 -6.35 -2.25 -4.05
N CYS A 63 -7.27 -3.17 -4.37
CA CYS A 63 -7.29 -3.85 -5.67
C CYS A 63 -8.53 -3.59 -6.53
N PHE A 64 -9.17 -2.43 -6.40
CA PHE A 64 -10.31 -2.09 -7.26
C PHE A 64 -9.89 -1.91 -8.73
N GLU A 65 -10.44 -2.72 -9.63
CA GLU A 65 -10.10 -2.73 -11.08
C GLU A 65 -10.20 -1.35 -11.75
N SER A 66 -11.15 -0.53 -11.33
CA SER A 66 -11.34 0.83 -11.84
C SER A 66 -10.15 1.77 -11.61
N ASN A 67 -9.24 1.43 -10.70
CA ASN A 67 -8.17 2.30 -10.22
C ASN A 67 -6.75 1.74 -10.46
N PHE A 68 -6.61 0.68 -11.26
CA PHE A 68 -5.31 0.05 -11.50
C PHE A 68 -4.23 1.01 -12.00
N ASN A 69 -4.59 1.93 -12.90
CA ASN A 69 -3.65 2.94 -13.41
C ASN A 69 -3.23 3.93 -12.32
N ASP A 70 -4.16 4.35 -11.45
CA ASP A 70 -3.88 5.28 -10.35
C ASP A 70 -2.90 4.63 -9.35
N TYR A 71 -3.11 3.34 -9.05
CA TYR A 71 -2.19 2.56 -8.20
C TYR A 71 -0.80 2.45 -8.84
N SER A 72 -0.72 2.11 -10.12
CA SER A 72 0.54 2.00 -10.85
C SER A 72 1.32 3.32 -10.87
N GLU A 73 0.65 4.44 -11.10
CA GLU A 73 1.28 5.77 -11.08
C GLU A 73 1.86 6.07 -9.69
N PHE A 74 1.08 5.83 -8.64
CA PHE A 74 1.53 6.03 -7.28
C PHE A 74 2.74 5.15 -6.91
N LEU A 75 2.68 3.86 -7.23
CA LEU A 75 3.74 2.91 -6.93
C LEU A 75 5.03 3.22 -7.70
N ARG A 76 4.94 3.80 -8.90
CA ARG A 76 6.08 4.36 -9.64
C ARG A 76 6.67 5.62 -9.00
N ILE A 77 5.97 6.30 -8.11
CA ILE A 77 6.53 7.45 -7.40
C ILE A 77 7.33 6.94 -6.20
N ILE A 78 6.71 6.08 -5.39
CA ILE A 78 7.26 5.65 -4.10
C ILE A 78 8.15 4.41 -4.17
N HIS A 79 8.17 3.69 -5.31
CA HIS A 79 9.05 2.56 -5.62
C HIS A 79 9.24 1.55 -4.47
N PRO A 80 8.17 0.92 -3.95
CA PRO A 80 8.32 -0.08 -2.91
C PRO A 80 9.08 -1.31 -3.42
N LYS A 81 9.83 -1.99 -2.54
CA LYS A 81 10.49 -3.25 -2.89
C LYS A 81 9.47 -4.33 -3.28
N VAL A 82 8.35 -4.43 -2.56
CA VAL A 82 7.25 -5.33 -2.89
C VAL A 82 5.91 -4.63 -2.63
N THR A 83 4.99 -4.85 -3.55
CA THR A 83 3.58 -4.44 -3.42
C THR A 83 2.74 -5.66 -3.12
N ILE A 84 1.80 -5.55 -2.18
CA ILE A 84 0.81 -6.58 -1.88
C ILE A 84 -0.58 -5.98 -2.06
N PRO A 85 -1.33 -6.40 -3.09
CA PRO A 85 -2.73 -6.07 -3.20
C PRO A 85 -3.55 -6.60 -2.02
N TYR A 86 -4.49 -5.80 -1.55
CA TYR A 86 -5.40 -6.18 -0.47
C TYR A 86 -6.79 -5.54 -0.70
N HIS A 87 -7.66 -5.63 0.32
CA HIS A 87 -9.03 -5.11 0.29
C HIS A 87 -9.96 -5.90 -0.64
N PHE A 88 -9.80 -7.22 -0.61
CA PHE A 88 -10.67 -8.21 -1.25
C PHE A 88 -11.17 -9.22 -0.21
N ASN A 89 -12.23 -9.94 -0.55
CA ASN A 89 -12.72 -11.11 0.16
C ASN A 89 -12.52 -12.37 -0.72
N TYR A 90 -12.89 -13.55 -0.22
CA TYR A 90 -12.74 -14.80 -0.96
C TYR A 90 -13.42 -14.81 -2.35
N GLU A 91 -14.47 -14.00 -2.55
CA GLU A 91 -15.17 -13.90 -3.83
C GLU A 91 -14.47 -12.97 -4.84
N LYS A 92 -13.54 -12.14 -4.35
CA LYS A 92 -12.87 -11.07 -5.11
C LYS A 92 -11.35 -11.25 -5.20
N GLU A 93 -10.82 -12.43 -4.88
CA GLU A 93 -9.38 -12.71 -5.01
C GLU A 93 -8.85 -12.46 -6.43
N GLU A 94 -9.69 -12.69 -7.44
CA GLU A 94 -9.33 -12.46 -8.84
C GLU A 94 -9.03 -10.98 -9.13
N GLU A 95 -9.66 -10.03 -8.43
CA GLU A 95 -9.33 -8.60 -8.57
C GLU A 95 -7.88 -8.32 -8.14
N ALA A 96 -7.44 -8.94 -7.04
CA ALA A 96 -6.06 -8.84 -6.56
C ALA A 96 -5.07 -9.49 -7.54
N LYS A 97 -5.39 -10.66 -8.10
CA LYS A 97 -4.55 -11.33 -9.11
C LYS A 97 -4.41 -10.49 -10.38
N LYS A 98 -5.50 -9.92 -10.89
CA LYS A 98 -5.46 -9.00 -12.04
C LYS A 98 -4.61 -7.77 -11.76
N LEU A 99 -4.67 -7.20 -10.54
CA LEU A 99 -3.80 -6.08 -10.20
C LEU A 99 -2.33 -6.50 -10.22
N ILE A 100 -1.99 -7.70 -9.75
CA ILE A 100 -0.61 -8.21 -9.80
C ILE A 100 -0.13 -8.32 -11.24
N GLU A 101 -0.93 -8.93 -12.12
CA GLU A 101 -0.60 -9.03 -13.54
C GLU A 101 -0.36 -7.64 -14.15
N HIS A 102 -1.26 -6.69 -13.86
CA HIS A 102 -1.12 -5.30 -14.29
C HIS A 102 0.17 -4.65 -13.77
N LEU A 103 0.49 -4.79 -12.49
CA LEU A 103 1.67 -4.19 -11.86
C LEU A 103 2.97 -4.79 -12.40
N ILE A 104 3.04 -6.13 -12.50
CA ILE A 104 4.21 -6.84 -13.04
C ILE A 104 4.45 -6.46 -14.50
N HIS A 105 3.40 -6.40 -15.32
CA HIS A 105 3.49 -5.94 -16.72
C HIS A 105 4.05 -4.51 -16.83
N ASN A 106 3.80 -3.68 -15.80
CA ASN A 106 4.28 -2.30 -15.70
C ASN A 106 5.62 -2.15 -14.97
N GLY A 107 6.33 -3.25 -14.69
CA GLY A 107 7.65 -3.25 -14.06
C GLY A 107 7.64 -3.03 -12.54
N ILE A 108 6.49 -3.16 -11.89
CA ILE A 108 6.34 -2.99 -10.44
C ILE A 108 6.34 -4.38 -9.78
N ASN A 109 7.24 -4.59 -8.83
CA ASN A 109 7.30 -5.85 -8.10
C ASN A 109 6.05 -6.00 -7.20
N SER A 110 5.30 -7.07 -7.42
CA SER A 110 4.04 -7.32 -6.73
C SER A 110 3.90 -8.81 -6.41
N LYS A 111 3.27 -9.13 -5.28
CA LYS A 111 3.06 -10.50 -4.81
C LYS A 111 1.62 -10.69 -4.32
N PHE A 112 1.02 -11.83 -4.69
CA PHE A 112 -0.26 -12.25 -4.12
C PHE A 112 -0.02 -12.82 -2.73
N LEU A 113 -0.87 -12.43 -1.79
CA LEU A 113 -0.93 -13.02 -0.47
C LEU A 113 -2.36 -13.48 -0.23
N ALA A 114 -2.58 -14.78 -0.05
CA ALA A 114 -3.91 -15.32 0.17
C ALA A 114 -4.45 -14.91 1.55
N ILE A 115 -5.78 -14.95 1.73
CA ILE A 115 -6.38 -14.63 3.03
C ILE A 115 -5.92 -15.65 4.08
N GLY A 116 -5.24 -15.16 5.11
CA GLY A 116 -4.66 -15.98 6.19
C GLY A 116 -3.23 -16.43 5.94
N GLU A 117 -2.62 -16.05 4.81
CA GLU A 117 -1.19 -16.31 4.54
C GLU A 117 -0.30 -15.27 5.24
N GLU A 118 0.90 -15.69 5.62
CA GLU A 118 1.91 -14.86 6.27
C GLU A 118 3.04 -14.50 5.29
N PHE A 119 3.67 -13.35 5.52
CA PHE A 119 4.80 -12.89 4.72
C PHE A 119 5.89 -12.28 5.61
N GLU A 120 7.11 -12.79 5.47
CA GLU A 120 8.28 -12.32 6.20
C GLU A 120 9.09 -11.33 5.35
N ILE A 121 9.56 -10.23 5.96
CA ILE A 121 10.28 -9.15 5.26
C ILE A 121 11.65 -8.83 5.82
#